data_AF-A0A1V0UWY3-F1
#
_entry.id   AF-A0A1V0UWY3-F1
#
_cell.length_a   1.000
_cell.length_b   1.000
_cell.length_c   1.000
_cell.angle_alpha   90.00
_cell.angle_beta   90.00
_cell.angle_gamma   90.00
#
_symmetry.space_group_name_H-M   'P 1'
#
loop_
_entity.id
_entity.type
_entity.pdbx_description
1 polymer ?
#
loop_
_entity_poly.entity_id
_entity_poly.type
_entity_poly.pdbx_seq_one_letter_code
_entity_poly.pdbx_strand_id
1 'polypeptide(L)'
;MNEPNLASVKRHLEQLKSQLTKINSYHGWLYVWTQDETMVFKDIALDSELSKLIKKELKDSINFFEDWLKELEECETGPLGMD
;
A
#
# COMPACT_ATOMS: atom_id res chain seq x y z
N MET A 1 22.82 2.01 -1.20
CA MET A 1 21.41 2.34 -0.90
C MET A 1 21.44 3.35 0.23
N ASN A 2 20.75 4.49 0.09
CA ASN A 2 20.57 5.38 1.24
C ASN A 2 19.69 4.67 2.26
N GLU A 3 20.02 4.78 3.55
CA GLU A 3 19.16 4.28 4.61
C GLU A 3 17.74 4.85 4.44
N PRO A 4 16.70 3.99 4.52
CA PRO A 4 15.33 4.44 4.36
C PRO A 4 15.01 5.44 5.48
N ASN A 5 14.57 6.65 5.10
CA ASN A 5 14.07 7.63 6.07
C ASN A 5 12.80 7.07 6.72
N LEU A 6 12.87 6.66 7.99
CA LEU A 6 11.77 6.07 8.76
C LEU A 6 10.50 6.92 8.70
N ALA A 7 10.62 8.25 8.75
CA ALA A 7 9.46 9.15 8.64
C ALA A 7 8.80 9.09 7.25
N SER A 8 9.59 8.88 6.19
CA SER A 8 9.07 8.69 4.84
C SER A 8 8.31 7.36 4.72
N VAL A 9 8.84 6.28 5.31
CA VAL A 9 8.19 4.96 5.31
C VAL A 9 6.86 5.03 6.06
N LYS A 10 6.84 5.63 7.28
CA LYS A 10 5.61 5.84 8.06
C LYS A 10 4.57 6.65 7.29
N ARG A 11 5.00 7.75 6.65
CA ARG A 11 4.09 8.58 5.83
C ARG A 11 3.51 7.81 4.65
N HIS A 12 4.32 6.99 3.99
CA HIS A 12 3.86 6.20 2.86
C HIS A 12 2.85 5.13 3.29
N LEU A 13 3.09 4.46 4.42
CA LEU A 13 2.15 3.51 5.01
C LEU A 13 0.78 4.14 5.30
N GLU A 14 0.75 5.34 5.88
CA GLU A 14 -0.50 6.08 6.12
C GLU A 14 -1.23 6.45 4.82
N GLN A 15 -0.49 6.78 3.76
CA GLN A 15 -1.09 7.02 2.44
C GLN A 15 -1.76 5.76 1.88
N LEU A 16 -1.11 4.59 1.99
CA LEU A 16 -1.68 3.32 1.54
C LEU A 16 -2.94 2.95 2.34
N LYS A 17 -2.92 3.12 3.67
CA LYS A 17 -4.10 2.90 4.54
C LYS A 17 -5.25 3.83 4.18
N SER A 18 -4.96 5.10 3.88
CA SER A 18 -5.95 6.06 3.39
C SER A 18 -6.53 5.65 2.02
N GLN A 19 -5.70 5.17 1.10
CA GLN A 19 -6.15 4.68 -0.21
C GLN A 19 -7.05 3.45 -0.09
N LEU A 20 -6.69 2.49 0.76
CA LEU A 20 -7.51 1.31 1.02
C LEU A 20 -8.89 1.70 1.56
N THR A 21 -8.92 2.67 2.48
CA THR A 21 -10.17 3.23 3.03
C THR A 21 -11.02 3.87 1.92
N LYS A 22 -10.41 4.69 1.06
CA LYS A 22 -11.11 5.32 -0.07
C LYS A 22 -11.70 4.30 -1.01
N ILE A 23 -10.95 3.26 -1.39
CA ILE A 23 -11.45 2.20 -2.28
C ILE A 23 -12.59 1.41 -1.64
N ASN A 24 -12.57 1.20 -0.32
CA ASN A 24 -13.67 0.52 0.37
C ASN A 24 -15.00 1.30 0.36
N SER A 25 -14.96 2.62 0.24
CA SER A 25 -16.16 3.48 0.16
C SER A 25 -16.40 4.07 -1.23
N TYR A 26 -15.61 3.71 -2.23
CA TYR A 26 -15.70 4.30 -3.56
C TYR A 26 -16.85 3.67 -4.33
N HIS A 27 -17.73 4.52 -4.86
CA HIS A 27 -18.81 4.14 -5.76
C HIS A 27 -18.66 4.96 -7.05
N GLY A 28 -18.18 4.32 -8.11
CA GLY A 28 -17.92 5.02 -9.36
C GLY A 28 -17.15 4.18 -10.37
N TRP A 29 -16.80 4.84 -11.47
CA TRP A 29 -16.08 4.25 -12.59
C TRP A 29 -14.63 4.71 -12.56
N LEU A 30 -13.69 3.80 -12.79
CA LEU A 30 -12.31 4.16 -13.13
C LEU A 30 -12.06 4.01 -14.61
N TYR A 31 -11.23 4.89 -15.13
CA TYR A 31 -10.54 4.68 -16.39
C TYR A 31 -9.38 3.71 -16.14
N VAL A 32 -9.30 2.66 -16.95
CA VAL A 32 -8.21 1.69 -16.93
C VAL A 32 -7.67 1.52 -18.34
N TRP A 33 -6.35 1.44 -18.44
CA TRP A 33 -5.65 1.14 -19.67
C TRP A 33 -5.52 -0.37 -19.82
N THR A 34 -5.95 -0.89 -20.97
CA THR A 34 -5.68 -2.28 -21.35
C THR A 34 -4.23 -2.43 -21.83
N GLN A 35 -3.78 -3.67 -22.00
CA GLN A 35 -2.47 -3.97 -22.58
C GLN A 35 -2.34 -3.42 -24.01
N ASP A 36 -3.44 -3.35 -24.76
CA ASP A 36 -3.52 -2.79 -26.11
C ASP A 36 -3.66 -1.26 -26.11
N GLU A 37 -3.22 -0.58 -25.05
CA GLU A 37 -3.28 0.88 -24.89
C GLU A 37 -4.68 1.48 -25.09
N THR A 38 -5.73 0.70 -24.86
CA THR A 38 -7.11 1.18 -24.97
C THR A 38 -7.62 1.61 -23.61
N MET A 39 -8.16 2.82 -23.52
CA MET A 39 -8.80 3.30 -22.31
C MET A 39 -10.24 2.79 -22.23
N VAL A 40 -10.58 2.06 -21.17
CA VAL A 40 -11.94 1.58 -20.90
C VAL A 40 -12.42 2.03 -19.52
N PHE A 41 -13.73 2.23 -19.38
CA PHE A 41 -14.34 2.53 -18.09
C PHE A 41 -14.79 1.23 -17.41
N LYS A 42 -14.29 0.97 -16.21
CA LYS A 42 -14.70 -0.17 -15.38
C LYS A 42 -15.38 0.33 -14.13
N ASP A 43 -16.56 -0.22 -13.86
CA ASP A 43 -17.26 -0.04 -12.59
C ASP A 43 -16.44 -0.68 -11.46
N ILE A 44 -16.25 0.08 -10.38
CA ILE A 44 -15.58 -0.37 -9.15
C ILE A 44 -16.61 -0.52 -8.04
N ALA A 45 -17.79 -1.04 -8.37
CA ALA A 45 -18.70 -1.61 -7.39
C ALA A 45 -17.92 -2.46 -6.38
N LEU A 46 -18.36 -2.41 -5.12
CA LEU A 46 -17.62 -2.88 -3.94
C LEU A 46 -17.05 -4.30 -4.07
N ASP A 47 -17.74 -5.15 -4.84
CA ASP A 47 -17.46 -6.57 -5.04
C ASP A 47 -16.99 -6.94 -6.47
N SER A 48 -16.73 -5.96 -7.32
CA SER A 48 -16.14 -6.17 -8.65
C SER A 48 -14.76 -6.83 -8.53
N GLU A 49 -14.38 -7.60 -9.55
CA GLU A 49 -13.04 -8.23 -9.61
C GLU A 49 -11.92 -7.19 -9.55
N LEU A 50 -12.11 -6.05 -10.23
CA LEU A 50 -11.15 -4.94 -10.20
C LEU A 50 -11.01 -4.33 -8.80
N SER A 51 -12.13 -4.11 -8.09
CA SER A 51 -12.09 -3.64 -6.69
C SER A 51 -11.35 -4.61 -5.78
N LYS A 52 -11.61 -5.92 -5.93
CA LYS A 52 -10.92 -6.98 -5.18
C LYS A 52 -9.42 -7.00 -5.46
N LEU A 53 -9.03 -6.86 -6.72
CA LEU A 53 -7.62 -6.81 -7.13
C LEU A 53 -6.91 -5.60 -6.53
N ILE A 54 -7.48 -4.40 -6.66
CA ILE A 54 -6.90 -3.17 -6.09
C ILE A 54 -6.77 -3.29 -4.56
N LYS A 55 -7.80 -3.81 -3.88
CA LYS A 55 -7.77 -4.03 -2.42
C LYS A 55 -6.67 -5.02 -2.02
N LYS A 56 -6.44 -6.07 -2.81
CA LYS A 56 -5.39 -7.05 -2.56
C LYS A 56 -4.01 -6.41 -2.68
N GLU A 57 -3.73 -5.74 -3.78
CA GLU A 57 -2.44 -5.06 -4.01
C GLU A 57 -2.12 -4.03 -2.93
N LEU A 58 -3.13 -3.25 -2.51
CA LEU A 58 -2.98 -2.29 -1.41
C LEU A 58 -2.67 -3.00 -0.08
N LYS A 59 -3.34 -4.12 0.22
CA LYS A 59 -3.07 -4.90 1.44
C LYS A 59 -1.68 -5.52 1.43
N ASP A 60 -1.28 -6.11 0.31
CA ASP A 60 0.04 -6.72 0.15
C ASP A 60 1.14 -5.66 0.31
N SER A 61 0.94 -4.47 -0.24
CA SER A 61 1.84 -3.32 -0.04
C SER A 61 1.88 -2.85 1.41
N ILE A 62 0.72 -2.72 2.08
CA ILE A 62 0.64 -2.34 3.50
C ILE A 62 1.42 -3.34 4.37
N ASN A 63 1.18 -4.64 4.19
CA ASN A 63 1.85 -5.69 4.93
C ASN A 63 3.37 -5.60 4.74
N PHE A 64 3.84 -5.44 3.50
CA PHE A 64 5.26 -5.26 3.21
C PHE A 64 5.87 -4.09 3.97
N PHE A 65 5.21 -2.92 3.98
CA PHE A 65 5.72 -1.75 4.69
C PHE A 65 5.62 -1.86 6.21
N GLU A 66 4.63 -2.58 6.75
CA GLU A 66 4.54 -2.86 8.18
C GLU A 66 5.65 -3.79 8.65
N ASP A 67 5.92 -4.86 7.90
CA ASP A 67 7.02 -5.79 8.16
C ASP A 67 8.38 -5.08 8.06
N TRP A 68 8.58 -4.29 7.00
CA TRP A 68 9.83 -3.54 6.83
C TRP A 68 10.03 -2.49 7.94
N LEU A 69 8.96 -1.81 8.37
CA LEU A 69 9.04 -0.85 9.47
C LEU A 69 9.46 -1.53 10.78
N LYS A 70 8.90 -2.72 11.05
CA LYS A 70 9.23 -3.51 12.23
C LYS A 70 10.72 -3.91 12.22
N GLU A 71 11.24 -4.36 11.09
CA GLU A 71 12.67 -4.70 10.94
C GLU A 71 13.57 -3.47 11.19
N LEU A 72 13.18 -2.30 10.68
CA LEU A 72 13.95 -1.06 10.90
C LEU A 72 13.95 -0.64 12.38
N GLU A 73 12.81 -0.72 13.07
CA GLU A 73 12.69 -0.39 14.50
C GLU A 73 13.44 -1.41 15.39
N GLU A 74 13.46 -2.69 15.02
CA GLU A 74 14.26 -3.73 15.69
C GLU A 74 15.77 -3.55 15.47
N CYS A 75 16.19 -3.09 14.30
CA CYS A 75 17.60 -2.76 14.02
C CYS A 75 18.08 -1.52 14.78
N GLU A 76 17.23 -0.49 14.96
CA GLU A 76 17.56 0.69 15.78
C GLU A 76 17.68 0.37 17.28
N THR A 77 17.10 -0.75 17.74
CA THR A 77 17.04 -1.15 19.16
C THR A 77 18.01 -2.30 19.53
N GLY A 78 19.02 -2.58 18.69
CA GLY A 78 20.09 -3.55 18.96
C GLY A 78 20.75 -3.39 20.35
N PRO A 79 21.27 -4.48 20.96
CA PRO A 79 21.39 -4.61 22.41
C PRO A 79 22.23 -3.48 23.00
N LEU A 80 21.61 -2.71 23.89
CA LEU A 80 22.31 -1.83 24.82
C LEU A 80 23.33 -2.67 25.61
N GLY A 81 24.60 -2.56 25.21
CA GLY A 81 25.81 -2.88 25.98
C GLY A 81 25.78 -4.15 26.83
N MET A 82 26.34 -5.24 26.32
CA MET A 82 27.16 -6.10 27.17
C MET A 82 28.61 -5.64 27.02
N ASP A 83 29.01 -4.65 27.82
CA ASP A 83 30.40 -4.39 28.21
C ASP A 83 30.42 -4.12 29.72
#